data_AF-A0A7C6S5U0-F1
#
_entry.id   AF-A0A7C6S5U0-F1
#
_cell.length_a   1.000
_cell.length_b   1.000
_cell.length_c   1.000
_cell.angle_alpha   90.00
_cell.angle_beta   90.00
_cell.angle_gamma   90.00
#
_symmetry.space_group_name_H-M   'P 1'
#
loop_
_entity.id
_entity.type
_entity.pdbx_description
1 polymer ?
#
loop_
_entity_poly.entity_id
_entity_poly.type
_entity_poly.pdbx_seq_one_letter_code
_entity_poly.pdbx_strand_id
1 'polypeptide(L)'
;MKKRIFRLFCLLSLLFFVFYFNACSSITRVEIPQSGVSRNGRLKVIEDKDGIMRLANEKGAFISLRGMSTYNFNRVIVGEGSQNLLNSNAFSALRKDWNCNVIRLAVYVRAEDNGYNGMKEQTLNNIDKAVQLATDNDMYVIIDWHVLSPGDPTDDVYKYDEEFFTNVAQKYGKSKNVMFEIMNEPHSYTLNDQDFWTHIKPYAQKMVNLIRKYSKNIIIIGNPCWSQRPDICAQDPVEGENLMYSVHFYAGSHGEELRNNILAALEGKVAVFCTEWGTTTSDGGQRDKKIYASETDVWLDFLDEHKISWCNWSMAAKREASSALKVTTSLNPEKGYWEEGEISESGQYVRARLRSYSDIK
;
A
#
# COMPACT_ATOMS: atom_id res chain seq x y z
N MET A 1 39.82 -41.92 40.58
CA MET A 1 38.65 -41.09 40.96
C MET A 1 38.55 -39.72 40.26
N LYS A 2 39.65 -39.06 39.86
CA LYS A 2 39.61 -37.69 39.29
C LYS A 2 39.17 -37.56 37.81
N LYS A 3 39.14 -38.63 37.01
CA LYS A 3 38.75 -38.58 35.57
C LYS A 3 37.25 -38.76 35.28
N ARG A 4 36.45 -39.27 36.24
CA ARG A 4 35.00 -39.45 36.05
C ARG A 4 34.18 -38.18 36.35
N ILE A 5 34.69 -37.31 37.24
CA ILE A 5 33.99 -36.07 37.63
C ILE A 5 34.05 -35.01 36.51
N PHE A 6 35.14 -34.96 35.75
CA PHE A 6 35.30 -33.99 34.65
C PHE A 6 34.38 -34.26 33.45
N ARG A 7 34.06 -35.55 33.17
CA ARG A 7 33.11 -35.91 32.10
C ARG A 7 31.65 -35.59 32.46
N LEU A 8 31.30 -35.58 33.75
CA LEU A 8 29.96 -35.23 34.19
C LEU A 8 29.72 -33.71 34.11
N PHE A 9 30.74 -32.90 34.38
CA PHE A 9 30.66 -31.44 34.28
C PHE A 9 30.53 -30.96 32.83
N CYS A 10 31.25 -31.58 31.87
CA CYS A 10 31.13 -31.22 30.45
C CYS A 10 29.76 -31.60 29.83
N LEU A 11 29.11 -32.67 30.31
CA LEU A 11 27.77 -33.04 29.83
C LEU A 11 26.68 -32.10 30.37
N LEU A 12 26.81 -31.65 31.63
CA LEU A 12 25.87 -30.69 32.24
C LEU A 12 26.01 -29.28 31.63
N SER A 13 27.22 -28.86 31.25
CA SER A 13 27.42 -27.58 30.54
C SER A 13 26.92 -27.62 29.09
N LEU A 14 27.01 -28.77 28.40
CA LEU A 14 26.44 -28.93 27.06
C LEU A 14 24.90 -28.95 27.10
N LEU A 15 24.30 -29.58 28.11
CA LEU A 15 22.84 -29.57 28.30
C LEU A 15 22.29 -28.19 28.65
N PHE A 16 23.06 -27.36 29.37
CA PHE A 16 22.69 -25.96 29.61
C PHE A 16 22.81 -25.08 28.34
N PHE A 17 23.77 -25.38 27.46
CA PHE A 17 23.92 -24.66 26.18
C PHE A 17 22.88 -25.05 25.13
N VAL A 18 22.38 -26.29 25.16
CA VAL A 18 21.31 -26.76 24.24
C VAL A 18 19.92 -26.24 24.66
N PHE A 19 19.72 -25.93 25.94
CA PHE A 19 18.46 -25.34 26.42
C PHE A 19 18.37 -23.81 26.32
N TYR A 20 19.50 -23.10 26.18
CA TYR A 20 19.50 -21.64 26.01
C TYR A 20 19.38 -21.14 24.56
N PHE A 21 19.50 -22.02 23.57
CA PHE A 21 19.37 -21.68 22.15
C PHE A 21 18.01 -22.02 21.52
N ASN A 22 17.01 -22.40 22.32
CA ASN A 22 15.62 -22.59 21.87
C ASN A 22 14.65 -21.52 22.40
N ALA A 23 15.17 -20.41 22.93
CA ALA A 23 14.37 -19.30 23.46
C ALA A 23 14.68 -17.97 22.75
N CYS A 24 14.48 -17.94 21.43
CA CYS A 24 14.31 -16.76 20.56
C CYS A 24 14.47 -17.29 19.13
N SER A 25 13.42 -17.65 18.41
CA SER A 25 12.48 -16.70 17.82
C SER A 25 11.18 -17.42 17.45
N SER A 26 10.31 -17.66 18.44
CA SER A 26 8.90 -17.54 18.11
C SER A 26 8.65 -16.05 17.92
N ILE A 27 8.86 -15.56 16.70
CA ILE A 27 8.14 -14.37 16.25
C ILE A 27 6.68 -14.80 16.40
N THR A 28 6.08 -14.45 17.53
CA THR A 28 4.63 -14.46 17.66
C THR A 28 4.18 -13.52 16.55
N ARG A 29 3.77 -14.09 15.41
CA ARG A 29 3.08 -13.34 14.37
C ARG A 29 2.07 -12.49 15.12
N VAL A 30 2.23 -11.18 15.08
CA VAL A 30 1.27 -10.30 15.72
C VAL A 30 -0.04 -10.61 15.01
N GLU A 31 -1.00 -11.19 15.74
CA GLU A 31 -2.35 -11.36 15.25
C GLU A 31 -2.92 -9.97 15.03
N ILE A 32 -2.79 -9.46 13.80
CA ILE A 32 -3.42 -8.22 13.38
C ILE A 32 -4.75 -8.63 12.75
N PRO A 33 -5.88 -8.33 13.42
CA PRO A 33 -7.18 -8.59 12.85
C PRO A 33 -7.29 -7.95 11.45
N GLN A 34 -7.44 -8.73 10.38
CA GLN A 34 -7.79 -8.28 9.02
C GLN A 34 -9.25 -7.79 8.91
N SER A 35 -9.69 -7.08 9.93
CA SER A 35 -11.06 -6.61 10.00
C SER A 35 -11.25 -5.32 9.20
N GLY A 36 -12.46 -5.16 8.70
CA GLY A 36 -12.85 -3.98 7.95
C GLY A 36 -13.19 -2.77 8.81
N VAL A 37 -13.88 -1.84 8.17
CA VAL A 37 -14.34 -0.57 8.73
C VAL A 37 -15.34 -0.77 9.87
N SER A 38 -16.15 -1.82 9.82
CA SER A 38 -17.16 -2.17 10.82
C SER A 38 -16.56 -2.38 12.21
N ARG A 39 -15.36 -2.97 12.28
CA ARG A 39 -14.61 -3.24 13.53
C ARG A 39 -13.63 -2.12 13.89
N ASN A 40 -12.96 -1.56 12.89
CA ASN A 40 -11.87 -0.61 13.09
C ASN A 40 -12.32 0.87 13.08
N GLY A 41 -13.44 1.17 12.43
CA GLY A 41 -14.02 2.51 12.39
C GLY A 41 -13.13 3.54 11.71
N ARG A 42 -13.13 4.78 12.22
CA ARG A 42 -12.33 5.88 11.65
C ARG A 42 -10.87 5.73 12.07
N LEU A 43 -10.00 5.68 11.07
CA LEU A 43 -8.55 5.61 11.27
C LEU A 43 -7.96 6.94 11.78
N LYS A 44 -6.83 6.83 12.47
CA LYS A 44 -6.03 7.95 12.98
C LYS A 44 -4.55 7.61 12.87
N VAL A 45 -3.68 8.61 12.84
CA VAL A 45 -2.24 8.44 13.06
C VAL A 45 -1.93 8.91 14.46
N ILE A 46 -1.36 8.04 15.29
CA ILE A 46 -0.99 8.35 16.68
C ILE A 46 0.39 7.81 17.00
N GLU A 47 1.02 8.38 18.02
CA GLU A 47 2.33 7.95 18.52
C GLU A 47 2.21 6.63 19.31
N ASP A 48 3.13 5.70 19.09
CA ASP A 48 3.29 4.50 19.91
C ASP A 48 4.20 4.76 21.13
N LYS A 49 4.41 3.73 21.94
CA LYS A 49 5.22 3.82 23.16
C LYS A 49 6.71 4.16 22.91
N ASP A 50 7.19 3.96 21.69
CA ASP A 50 8.58 4.17 21.29
C ASP A 50 8.74 5.52 20.54
N GLY A 51 7.67 6.34 20.49
CA GLY A 51 7.69 7.65 19.84
C GLY A 51 7.44 7.59 18.33
N ILE A 52 7.04 6.43 17.79
CA ILE A 52 6.85 6.23 16.35
C ILE A 52 5.39 6.48 15.98
N MET A 53 5.15 7.30 14.97
CA MET A 53 3.81 7.58 14.45
C MET A 53 3.30 6.40 13.62
N ARG A 54 2.11 5.88 13.95
CA ARG A 54 1.52 4.70 13.29
C ARG A 54 0.03 4.85 13.01
N LEU A 55 -0.45 4.10 12.03
CA LEU A 55 -1.87 3.94 11.77
C LEU A 55 -2.55 3.18 12.92
N ALA A 56 -3.63 3.76 13.44
CA ALA A 56 -4.46 3.17 14.47
C ALA A 56 -5.95 3.26 14.09
N ASN A 57 -6.73 2.35 14.66
CA ASN A 57 -8.18 2.33 14.52
C ASN A 57 -8.86 3.36 15.45
N GLU A 58 -10.20 3.44 15.43
CA GLU A 58 -10.93 4.47 16.19
C GLU A 58 -10.73 4.39 17.71
N LYS A 59 -10.36 3.20 18.21
CA LYS A 59 -10.10 2.87 19.61
C LYS A 59 -8.63 3.02 20.01
N GLY A 60 -7.76 3.44 19.09
CA GLY A 60 -6.33 3.62 19.35
C GLY A 60 -5.49 2.35 19.27
N ALA A 61 -6.05 1.24 18.76
CA ALA A 61 -5.26 0.04 18.52
C ALA A 61 -4.51 0.17 17.18
N PHE A 62 -3.21 -0.12 17.19
CA PHE A 62 -2.39 -0.14 15.97
C PHE A 62 -2.79 -1.29 15.06
N ILE A 63 -3.03 -0.98 13.78
CA ILE A 63 -3.46 -1.94 12.77
C ILE A 63 -2.64 -1.78 11.49
N SER A 64 -2.70 -2.80 10.64
CA SER A 64 -2.16 -2.74 9.28
C SER A 64 -3.25 -3.11 8.28
N LEU A 65 -3.45 -2.25 7.29
CA LEU A 65 -4.30 -2.52 6.15
C LEU A 65 -3.50 -3.28 5.09
N ARG A 66 -4.14 -4.25 4.43
CA ARG A 66 -3.52 -5.08 3.41
C ARG A 66 -4.51 -5.29 2.27
N GLY A 67 -4.08 -5.06 1.04
CA GLY A 67 -4.97 -5.19 -0.09
C GLY A 67 -4.31 -5.04 -1.45
N MET A 68 -5.13 -4.69 -2.42
CA MET A 68 -4.73 -4.55 -3.83
C MET A 68 -4.92 -3.12 -4.30
N SER A 69 -4.04 -2.67 -5.20
CA SER A 69 -4.27 -1.52 -6.05
C SER A 69 -4.94 -1.96 -7.35
N THR A 70 -5.86 -1.14 -7.86
CA THR A 70 -6.20 -1.22 -9.29
C THR A 70 -4.94 -0.94 -10.11
N TYR A 71 -4.93 -1.34 -11.39
CA TYR A 71 -4.11 -0.66 -12.40
C TYR A 71 -4.73 0.73 -12.64
N ASN A 72 -4.74 1.25 -13.86
CA ASN A 72 -5.53 2.43 -14.18
C ASN A 72 -7.02 2.25 -13.83
N PHE A 73 -7.47 3.04 -12.87
CA PHE A 73 -8.81 2.95 -12.29
C PHE A 73 -9.95 3.14 -13.31
N ASN A 74 -9.74 3.97 -14.32
CA ASN A 74 -10.72 4.23 -15.37
C ASN A 74 -10.68 3.20 -16.51
N ARG A 75 -9.63 2.37 -16.57
CA ARG A 75 -9.42 1.42 -17.66
C ARG A 75 -8.59 0.23 -17.24
N VAL A 76 -9.16 -0.96 -17.34
CA VAL A 76 -8.38 -2.20 -17.34
C VAL A 76 -8.60 -2.95 -18.66
N ILE A 77 -7.50 -3.41 -19.25
CA ILE A 77 -7.51 -4.14 -20.52
C ILE A 77 -7.54 -5.64 -20.21
N VAL A 78 -8.54 -6.35 -20.75
CA VAL A 78 -8.59 -7.83 -20.79
C VAL A 78 -8.60 -8.22 -22.26
N GLY A 79 -7.52 -8.82 -22.78
CA GLY A 79 -7.40 -9.10 -24.22
C GLY A 79 -7.49 -7.82 -25.09
N GLU A 80 -8.48 -7.77 -26.00
CA GLU A 80 -8.81 -6.59 -26.84
C GLU A 80 -9.95 -5.73 -26.26
N GLY A 81 -10.52 -6.11 -25.11
CA GLY A 81 -11.66 -5.43 -24.47
C GLY A 81 -11.26 -4.59 -23.26
N SER A 82 -12.04 -3.53 -22.99
CA SER A 82 -11.96 -2.76 -21.75
C SER A 82 -12.97 -3.32 -20.75
N GLN A 83 -12.50 -3.88 -19.63
CA GLN A 83 -13.35 -4.20 -18.48
C GLN A 83 -12.88 -3.35 -17.30
N ASN A 84 -13.80 -3.00 -16.40
CA ASN A 84 -13.41 -2.34 -15.15
C ASN A 84 -13.65 -3.30 -13.98
N LEU A 85 -12.74 -3.29 -13.00
CA LEU A 85 -12.81 -4.02 -11.73
C LEU A 85 -14.02 -3.60 -10.87
N LEU A 86 -14.72 -2.52 -11.25
CA LEU A 86 -15.88 -1.95 -10.54
C LEU A 86 -17.15 -2.80 -10.69
N ASN A 87 -17.13 -3.99 -10.12
CA ASN A 87 -18.27 -4.90 -10.01
C ASN A 87 -18.30 -5.54 -8.61
N SER A 88 -19.51 -5.91 -8.17
CA SER A 88 -19.74 -6.47 -6.83
C SER A 88 -19.02 -7.79 -6.60
N ASN A 89 -18.93 -8.64 -7.62
CA ASN A 89 -18.28 -9.94 -7.53
C ASN A 89 -16.78 -9.80 -7.24
N ALA A 90 -16.10 -8.87 -7.93
CA ALA A 90 -14.68 -8.62 -7.73
C ALA A 90 -14.37 -8.09 -6.34
N PHE A 91 -15.14 -7.11 -5.85
CA PHE A 91 -14.95 -6.57 -4.50
C PHE A 91 -15.28 -7.62 -3.41
N SER A 92 -16.31 -8.44 -3.64
CA SER A 92 -16.62 -9.57 -2.75
C SER A 92 -15.52 -10.63 -2.78
N ALA A 93 -14.92 -10.91 -3.93
CA ALA A 93 -13.80 -11.85 -4.05
C ALA A 93 -12.56 -11.30 -3.32
N LEU A 94 -12.20 -10.03 -3.55
CA LEU A 94 -11.09 -9.38 -2.84
C LEU A 94 -11.30 -9.42 -1.31
N ARG A 95 -12.52 -9.14 -0.84
CA ARG A 95 -12.81 -9.18 0.59
C ARG A 95 -12.84 -10.60 1.16
N LYS A 96 -13.63 -11.50 0.58
CA LYS A 96 -13.97 -12.80 1.20
C LYS A 96 -12.99 -13.89 0.84
N ASP A 97 -12.48 -13.86 -0.39
CA ASP A 97 -11.55 -14.85 -0.89
C ASP A 97 -10.11 -14.40 -0.64
N TRP A 98 -9.74 -13.16 -0.95
CA TRP A 98 -8.35 -12.69 -0.77
C TRP A 98 -8.09 -12.12 0.62
N ASN A 99 -9.12 -11.80 1.40
CA ASN A 99 -9.03 -11.18 2.73
C ASN A 99 -8.46 -9.76 2.74
N CYS A 100 -8.64 -9.01 1.64
CA CYS A 100 -8.34 -7.58 1.60
C CYS A 100 -9.23 -6.80 2.57
N ASN A 101 -8.64 -5.84 3.29
CA ASN A 101 -9.40 -4.85 4.06
C ASN A 101 -9.21 -3.42 3.53
N VAL A 102 -8.43 -3.24 2.45
CA VAL A 102 -8.27 -1.98 1.72
C VAL A 102 -8.20 -2.25 0.22
N ILE A 103 -8.68 -1.30 -0.58
CA ILE A 103 -8.43 -1.25 -2.02
C ILE A 103 -7.93 0.14 -2.41
N ARG A 104 -6.90 0.22 -3.25
CA ARG A 104 -6.38 1.48 -3.78
C ARG A 104 -6.87 1.73 -5.20
N LEU A 105 -7.32 2.95 -5.47
CA LEU A 105 -7.87 3.38 -6.76
C LEU A 105 -6.86 4.30 -7.44
N ALA A 106 -6.02 3.76 -8.33
CA ALA A 106 -4.99 4.54 -9.03
C ALA A 106 -5.61 5.39 -10.15
N VAL A 107 -5.92 6.66 -9.84
CA VAL A 107 -6.54 7.62 -10.76
C VAL A 107 -5.47 8.32 -11.58
N TYR A 108 -5.11 7.72 -12.72
CA TYR A 108 -4.24 8.38 -13.72
C TYR A 108 -4.82 9.74 -14.12
N VAL A 109 -3.95 10.69 -14.45
CA VAL A 109 -4.35 12.09 -14.68
C VAL A 109 -4.38 12.45 -16.17
N ARG A 110 -3.35 12.07 -16.92
CA ARG A 110 -3.20 12.43 -18.33
C ARG A 110 -4.33 11.87 -19.19
N ALA A 111 -4.82 12.69 -20.12
CA ALA A 111 -5.88 12.28 -21.04
C ALA A 111 -5.43 11.12 -21.95
N GLU A 112 -4.17 11.14 -22.39
CA GLU A 112 -3.58 10.07 -23.22
C GLU A 112 -3.59 8.70 -22.53
N ASP A 113 -3.52 8.71 -21.20
CA ASP A 113 -3.56 7.51 -20.37
C ASP A 113 -4.99 7.08 -20.03
N ASN A 114 -6.04 7.73 -20.56
CA ASN A 114 -7.44 7.57 -20.11
C ASN A 114 -7.62 8.04 -18.65
N GLY A 115 -6.85 9.06 -18.27
CA GLY A 115 -6.88 9.66 -16.95
C GLY A 115 -7.96 10.73 -16.79
N TYR A 116 -7.98 11.31 -15.59
CA TYR A 116 -8.97 12.29 -15.15
C TYR A 116 -9.18 13.45 -16.14
N ASN A 117 -8.12 13.97 -16.76
CA ASN A 117 -8.21 15.11 -17.68
C ASN A 117 -9.06 14.84 -18.92
N GLY A 118 -9.16 13.58 -19.36
CA GLY A 118 -10.02 13.17 -20.47
C GLY A 118 -11.37 12.60 -20.03
N MET A 119 -11.56 12.32 -18.74
CA MET A 119 -12.65 11.49 -18.23
C MET A 119 -13.23 11.98 -16.90
N LYS A 120 -13.18 13.29 -16.61
CA LYS A 120 -13.52 13.87 -15.29
C LYS A 120 -14.81 13.32 -14.67
N GLU A 121 -15.94 13.50 -15.35
CA GLU A 121 -17.26 13.07 -14.84
C GLU A 121 -17.32 11.56 -14.64
N GLN A 122 -16.84 10.79 -15.63
CA GLN A 122 -16.80 9.33 -15.54
C GLN A 122 -15.92 8.85 -14.39
N THR A 123 -14.80 9.52 -14.14
CA THR A 123 -13.89 9.20 -13.04
C THR A 123 -14.56 9.42 -11.69
N LEU A 124 -15.26 10.55 -11.51
CA LEU A 124 -16.01 10.82 -10.27
C LEU A 124 -17.14 9.80 -10.06
N ASN A 125 -17.90 9.46 -11.12
CA ASN A 125 -18.92 8.41 -11.05
C ASN A 125 -18.34 7.03 -10.73
N ASN A 126 -17.15 6.72 -11.27
CA ASN A 126 -16.43 5.49 -10.96
C ASN A 126 -15.97 5.47 -9.49
N ILE A 127 -15.44 6.58 -8.98
CA ILE A 127 -15.06 6.72 -7.55
C ILE A 127 -16.29 6.49 -6.69
N ASP A 128 -17.45 7.06 -7.03
CA ASP A 128 -18.69 6.84 -6.28
C ASP A 128 -19.04 5.36 -6.16
N LYS A 129 -19.00 4.66 -7.31
CA LYS A 129 -19.26 3.24 -7.37
C LYS A 129 -18.23 2.44 -6.57
N ALA A 130 -16.95 2.78 -6.66
CA ALA A 130 -15.88 2.09 -5.94
C ALA A 130 -15.99 2.27 -4.42
N VAL A 131 -16.29 3.48 -3.94
CA VAL A 131 -16.50 3.76 -2.51
C VAL A 131 -17.71 2.99 -2.00
N GLN A 132 -18.81 2.93 -2.77
CA GLN A 132 -19.97 2.14 -2.39
C GLN A 132 -19.63 0.64 -2.31
N LEU A 133 -18.98 0.10 -3.35
CA LEU A 133 -18.57 -1.32 -3.38
C LEU A 133 -17.61 -1.68 -2.23
N ALA A 134 -16.67 -0.80 -1.88
CA ALA A 134 -15.79 -0.99 -0.73
C ALA A 134 -16.58 -0.95 0.60
N THR A 135 -17.53 -0.03 0.73
CA THR A 135 -18.40 0.08 1.90
C THR A 135 -19.24 -1.19 2.09
N ASP A 136 -19.87 -1.68 1.02
CA ASP A 136 -20.71 -2.88 1.04
C ASP A 136 -19.92 -4.16 1.38
N ASN A 137 -18.61 -4.15 1.14
CA ASN A 137 -17.70 -5.25 1.42
C ASN A 137 -16.80 -5.01 2.64
N ASP A 138 -17.13 -4.03 3.49
CA ASP A 138 -16.39 -3.74 4.72
C ASP A 138 -14.88 -3.50 4.48
N MET A 139 -14.54 -2.72 3.45
CA MET A 139 -13.16 -2.36 3.11
C MET A 139 -12.93 -0.84 3.19
N TYR A 140 -11.70 -0.47 3.53
CA TYR A 140 -11.17 0.87 3.30
C TYR A 140 -10.86 1.09 1.81
N VAL A 141 -10.79 2.36 1.41
CA VAL A 141 -10.50 2.76 0.04
C VAL A 141 -9.52 3.94 0.02
N ILE A 142 -8.48 3.84 -0.79
CA ILE A 142 -7.53 4.93 -1.06
C ILE A 142 -7.90 5.53 -2.41
N ILE A 143 -8.21 6.83 -2.43
CA ILE A 143 -8.37 7.60 -3.67
C ILE A 143 -7.01 8.22 -3.98
N ASP A 144 -6.35 7.72 -5.01
CA ASP A 144 -4.98 8.08 -5.37
C ASP A 144 -4.94 8.97 -6.61
N TRP A 145 -4.43 10.20 -6.45
CA TRP A 145 -4.08 11.08 -7.54
C TRP A 145 -2.74 10.66 -8.14
N HIS A 146 -2.81 9.91 -9.23
CA HIS A 146 -1.72 9.07 -9.70
C HIS A 146 -0.69 9.85 -10.53
N VAL A 147 0.05 10.76 -9.88
CA VAL A 147 1.22 11.47 -10.39
C VAL A 147 2.27 10.45 -10.84
N LEU A 148 2.68 10.53 -12.10
CA LEU A 148 3.68 9.65 -12.70
C LEU A 148 4.34 10.26 -13.94
N SER A 149 3.62 10.95 -14.81
CA SER A 149 4.20 11.53 -16.02
C SER A 149 3.50 12.84 -16.33
N PRO A 150 4.18 13.99 -16.27
CA PRO A 150 5.54 14.17 -15.74
C PRO A 150 5.61 13.88 -14.22
N GLY A 151 6.83 13.77 -13.67
CA GLY A 151 7.05 13.44 -12.26
C GLY A 151 6.87 14.61 -11.28
N ASP A 152 6.69 15.84 -11.77
CA ASP A 152 6.45 17.03 -10.94
C ASP A 152 4.95 17.24 -10.72
N PRO A 153 4.42 17.14 -9.49
CA PRO A 153 3.00 17.32 -9.22
C PRO A 153 2.50 18.76 -9.45
N THR A 154 3.42 19.73 -9.62
CA THR A 154 3.09 21.13 -9.93
C THR A 154 2.93 21.42 -11.43
N ASP A 155 3.19 20.43 -12.28
CA ASP A 155 3.05 20.55 -13.73
C ASP A 155 1.59 20.82 -14.15
N ASP A 156 1.41 21.55 -15.27
CA ASP A 156 0.11 21.91 -15.84
C ASP A 156 -0.78 20.69 -16.17
N VAL A 157 -0.20 19.51 -16.39
CA VAL A 157 -0.95 18.25 -16.51
C VAL A 157 -1.80 18.00 -15.27
N TYR A 158 -1.37 18.42 -14.08
CA TYR A 158 -2.04 18.16 -12.81
C TYR A 158 -2.96 19.29 -12.34
N LYS A 159 -3.16 20.35 -13.13
CA LYS A 159 -3.90 21.59 -12.75
C LYS A 159 -5.35 21.45 -12.25
N TYR A 160 -5.95 20.27 -12.34
CA TYR A 160 -7.31 19.99 -11.86
C TYR A 160 -7.34 19.25 -10.52
N ASP A 161 -6.19 19.07 -9.88
CA ASP A 161 -6.01 18.46 -8.57
C ASP A 161 -6.85 19.14 -7.47
N GLU A 162 -6.87 20.47 -7.40
CA GLU A 162 -7.67 21.20 -6.40
C GLU A 162 -9.16 20.99 -6.58
N GLU A 163 -9.63 21.03 -7.84
CA GLU A 163 -11.02 20.76 -8.20
C GLU A 163 -11.38 19.31 -7.81
N PHE A 164 -10.52 18.36 -8.18
CA PHE A 164 -10.68 16.94 -7.88
C PHE A 164 -10.76 16.69 -6.37
N PHE A 165 -9.75 17.13 -5.61
CA PHE A 165 -9.71 16.91 -4.16
C PHE A 165 -10.81 17.66 -3.42
N THR A 166 -11.24 18.82 -3.90
CA THR A 166 -12.41 19.52 -3.35
C THR A 166 -13.66 18.64 -3.51
N ASN A 167 -13.90 18.11 -4.71
CA ASN A 167 -15.07 17.26 -4.99
C ASN A 167 -15.08 15.99 -4.13
N VAL A 168 -13.96 15.24 -4.12
CA VAL A 168 -13.92 13.98 -3.36
C VAL A 168 -13.89 14.22 -1.85
N ALA A 169 -13.23 15.27 -1.35
CA ALA A 169 -13.19 15.57 0.08
C ALA A 169 -14.53 16.11 0.61
N GLN A 170 -15.25 16.94 -0.15
CA GLN A 170 -16.60 17.38 0.24
C GLN A 170 -17.56 16.20 0.35
N LYS A 171 -17.50 15.27 -0.60
CA LYS A 171 -18.41 14.11 -0.64
C LYS A 171 -18.05 13.04 0.38
N TYR A 172 -16.77 12.71 0.49
CA TYR A 172 -16.28 11.54 1.25
C TYR A 172 -15.50 11.88 2.52
N GLY A 173 -15.28 13.17 2.83
CA GLY A 173 -14.49 13.58 3.98
C GLY A 173 -15.06 13.16 5.34
N LYS A 174 -16.36 12.83 5.38
CA LYS A 174 -17.03 12.28 6.57
C LYS A 174 -17.08 10.75 6.56
N SER A 175 -16.82 10.08 5.45
CA SER A 175 -16.78 8.62 5.37
C SER A 175 -15.61 8.08 6.19
N LYS A 176 -15.86 7.05 7.01
CA LYS A 176 -14.83 6.44 7.87
C LYS A 176 -13.82 5.60 7.09
N ASN A 177 -14.21 5.15 5.89
CA ASN A 177 -13.46 4.19 5.09
C ASN A 177 -12.60 4.79 3.99
N VAL A 178 -12.63 6.11 3.78
CA VAL A 178 -11.92 6.78 2.68
C VAL A 178 -10.61 7.39 3.17
N MET A 179 -9.54 7.19 2.42
CA MET A 179 -8.25 7.86 2.56
C MET A 179 -7.88 8.56 1.24
N PHE A 180 -7.04 9.58 1.30
CA PHE A 180 -6.63 10.35 0.12
C PHE A 180 -5.12 10.24 -0.07
N GLU A 181 -4.66 9.78 -1.22
CA GLU A 181 -3.25 9.82 -1.63
C GLU A 181 -3.08 10.94 -2.65
N ILE A 182 -2.34 11.99 -2.27
CA ILE A 182 -2.36 13.27 -2.99
C ILE A 182 -1.39 13.36 -4.15
N MET A 183 -0.40 12.47 -4.19
CA MET A 183 0.56 12.34 -5.28
C MET A 183 1.22 10.97 -5.18
N ASN A 184 1.02 10.13 -6.19
CA ASN A 184 1.57 8.76 -6.26
C ASN A 184 3.10 8.70 -6.24
N GLU A 185 3.78 9.16 -7.30
CA GLU A 185 5.23 9.00 -7.48
C GLU A 185 5.91 10.28 -8.00
N PRO A 186 6.05 11.30 -7.13
CA PRO A 186 6.90 12.44 -7.47
C PRO A 186 8.33 11.98 -7.81
N HIS A 187 8.86 12.48 -8.93
CA HIS A 187 10.26 12.27 -9.30
C HIS A 187 10.77 13.39 -10.19
N SER A 188 12.09 13.58 -10.16
CA SER A 188 12.77 14.56 -10.98
C SER A 188 13.99 13.94 -11.65
N TYR A 189 14.25 14.38 -12.88
CA TYR A 189 15.49 14.07 -13.60
C TYR A 189 16.48 15.25 -13.55
N THR A 190 16.11 16.37 -12.93
CA THR A 190 16.87 17.63 -12.94
C THR A 190 17.27 18.13 -11.56
N LEU A 191 16.49 17.79 -10.53
CA LEU A 191 16.77 18.12 -9.13
C LEU A 191 17.16 16.85 -8.38
N ASN A 192 18.08 16.98 -7.41
CA ASN A 192 18.28 15.91 -6.44
C ASN A 192 17.06 15.79 -5.51
N ASP A 193 16.95 14.67 -4.81
CA ASP A 193 15.77 14.36 -4.00
C ASP A 193 15.46 15.41 -2.91
N GLN A 194 16.47 16.00 -2.27
CA GLN A 194 16.29 16.99 -1.21
C GLN A 194 15.75 18.32 -1.75
N ASP A 195 16.35 18.81 -2.83
CA ASP A 195 15.90 20.04 -3.50
C ASP A 195 14.52 19.84 -4.14
N PHE A 196 14.26 18.64 -4.67
CA PHE A 196 12.96 18.31 -5.22
C PHE A 196 11.88 18.23 -4.13
N TRP A 197 12.16 17.66 -2.96
CA TRP A 197 11.24 17.72 -1.81
C TRP A 197 10.92 19.17 -1.43
N THR A 198 11.94 20.03 -1.35
CA THR A 198 11.77 21.45 -1.04
C THR A 198 10.84 22.15 -2.05
N HIS A 199 10.94 21.77 -3.34
CA HIS A 199 10.08 22.28 -4.41
C HIS A 199 8.62 21.79 -4.31
N ILE A 200 8.39 20.50 -4.01
CA ILE A 200 7.03 19.91 -4.02
C ILE A 200 6.33 19.92 -2.65
N LYS A 201 7.03 20.15 -1.54
CA LYS A 201 6.41 20.25 -0.20
C LYS A 201 5.32 21.33 -0.13
N PRO A 202 5.48 22.54 -0.70
CA PRO A 202 4.41 23.54 -0.75
C PRO A 202 3.14 23.05 -1.45
N TYR A 203 3.29 22.26 -2.52
CA TYR A 203 2.16 21.59 -3.18
C TYR A 203 1.44 20.63 -2.22
N ALA A 204 2.21 19.77 -1.54
CA ALA A 204 1.68 18.82 -0.57
C ALA A 204 0.90 19.52 0.55
N GLN A 205 1.49 20.58 1.13
CA GLN A 205 0.87 21.38 2.18
C GLN A 205 -0.44 22.03 1.71
N LYS A 206 -0.47 22.55 0.47
CA LYS A 206 -1.66 23.14 -0.13
C LYS A 206 -2.79 22.10 -0.26
N MET A 207 -2.50 20.90 -0.76
CA MET A 207 -3.49 19.82 -0.86
C MET A 207 -3.98 19.35 0.51
N VAL A 208 -3.08 19.20 1.49
CA VAL A 208 -3.46 18.88 2.88
C VAL A 208 -4.42 19.94 3.43
N ASN A 209 -4.08 21.22 3.31
CA ASN A 209 -4.92 22.32 3.79
C ASN A 209 -6.28 22.35 3.10
N LEU A 210 -6.33 22.07 1.79
CA LEU A 210 -7.56 22.00 1.01
C LEU A 210 -8.47 20.86 1.50
N ILE A 211 -7.93 19.64 1.63
CA ILE A 211 -8.70 18.46 2.07
C ILE A 211 -9.18 18.65 3.52
N ARG A 212 -8.36 19.26 4.39
CA ARG A 212 -8.69 19.50 5.81
C ARG A 212 -9.86 20.47 6.02
N LYS A 213 -10.25 21.26 5.00
CA LYS A 213 -11.51 22.04 5.03
C LYS A 213 -12.75 21.14 5.13
N TYR A 214 -12.66 19.89 4.65
CA TYR A 214 -13.80 18.98 4.50
C TYR A 214 -13.63 17.63 5.20
N SER A 215 -12.40 17.23 5.54
CA SER A 215 -12.09 15.88 6.01
C SER A 215 -11.06 15.82 7.15
N LYS A 216 -11.27 14.86 8.07
CA LYS A 216 -10.28 14.43 9.07
C LYS A 216 -9.61 13.09 8.74
N ASN A 217 -9.87 12.55 7.54
CA ASN A 217 -9.35 11.25 7.11
C ASN A 217 -7.83 11.26 6.95
N ILE A 218 -7.23 10.07 6.87
CA ILE A 218 -5.82 9.91 6.53
C ILE A 218 -5.54 10.55 5.17
N ILE A 219 -4.46 11.33 5.11
CA ILE A 219 -3.87 11.81 3.86
C ILE A 219 -2.49 11.18 3.72
N ILE A 220 -2.24 10.55 2.58
CA ILE A 220 -0.99 9.88 2.23
C ILE A 220 -0.25 10.75 1.19
N ILE A 221 1.03 10.99 1.44
CA ILE A 221 1.84 11.98 0.74
C ILE A 221 3.01 11.27 0.04
N GLY A 222 3.01 11.30 -1.30
CA GLY A 222 4.17 10.85 -2.09
C GLY A 222 5.38 11.72 -1.88
N ASN A 223 6.53 11.20 -2.28
CA ASN A 223 7.82 11.82 -2.02
C ASN A 223 8.80 11.55 -3.17
N PRO A 224 9.98 12.21 -3.19
CA PRO A 224 10.93 12.07 -4.28
C PRO A 224 11.34 10.62 -4.60
N CYS A 225 11.97 10.47 -5.77
CA CYS A 225 12.46 9.20 -6.27
C CYS A 225 11.36 8.13 -6.37
N TRP A 226 10.22 8.46 -6.97
CA TRP A 226 9.07 7.54 -7.09
C TRP A 226 8.60 7.03 -5.73
N SER A 227 8.44 7.94 -4.77
CA SER A 227 8.05 7.63 -3.40
C SER A 227 9.00 6.65 -2.70
N GLN A 228 10.31 6.91 -2.77
CA GLN A 228 11.34 6.08 -2.13
C GLN A 228 12.15 6.82 -1.05
N ARG A 229 11.82 8.10 -0.81
CA ARG A 229 12.54 9.00 0.10
C ARG A 229 11.68 9.55 1.25
N PRO A 230 10.94 8.70 2.01
CA PRO A 230 10.24 9.19 3.19
C PRO A 230 11.19 9.71 4.28
N ASP A 231 12.47 9.30 4.25
CA ASP A 231 13.54 9.77 5.14
C ASP A 231 13.84 11.27 4.96
N ILE A 232 13.81 11.77 3.72
CA ILE A 232 13.98 13.19 3.43
C ILE A 232 12.79 13.98 3.95
N CYS A 233 11.58 13.47 3.74
CA CYS A 233 10.36 14.12 4.21
C CYS A 233 10.31 14.22 5.74
N ALA A 234 10.89 13.24 6.45
CA ALA A 234 10.94 13.26 7.91
C ALA A 234 11.79 14.39 8.48
N GLN A 235 12.75 14.92 7.72
CA GLN A 235 13.59 16.06 8.13
C GLN A 235 12.85 17.40 8.02
N ASP A 236 11.89 17.50 7.10
CA ASP A 236 11.08 18.69 6.89
C ASP A 236 9.63 18.30 6.53
N PRO A 237 8.84 17.78 7.49
CA PRO A 237 7.54 17.21 7.20
C PRO A 237 6.50 18.27 6.83
N VAL A 238 5.49 17.86 6.06
CA VAL A 238 4.23 18.59 5.88
C VAL A 238 3.50 18.67 7.22
N GLU A 239 2.99 19.86 7.54
CA GLU A 239 2.31 20.12 8.80
C GLU A 239 0.85 19.67 8.74
N GLY A 240 0.41 18.96 9.78
CA GLY A 240 -0.98 18.57 9.96
C GLY A 240 -1.14 17.29 10.78
N GLU A 241 -2.39 16.89 10.97
CA GLU A 241 -2.75 15.64 11.65
C GLU A 241 -3.13 14.56 10.65
N ASN A 242 -3.06 13.29 11.06
CA ASN A 242 -3.45 12.13 10.25
C ASN A 242 -2.77 12.12 8.87
N LEU A 243 -1.48 12.43 8.85
CA LEU A 243 -0.64 12.41 7.66
C LEU A 243 0.25 11.17 7.69
N MET A 244 0.44 10.56 6.53
CA MET A 244 1.39 9.47 6.30
C MET A 244 2.16 9.74 5.01
N TYR A 245 3.35 9.17 4.85
CA TYR A 245 4.13 9.22 3.62
C TYR A 245 4.09 7.88 2.92
N SER A 246 3.95 7.89 1.60
CA SER A 246 3.98 6.64 0.85
C SER A 246 5.40 6.08 0.74
N VAL A 247 5.50 4.77 0.57
CA VAL A 247 6.72 4.13 0.07
C VAL A 247 6.39 3.12 -0.99
N HIS A 248 7.07 3.16 -2.13
CA HIS A 248 6.87 2.19 -3.21
C HIS A 248 8.10 1.33 -3.43
N PHE A 249 7.90 0.02 -3.56
CA PHE A 249 8.98 -0.90 -3.88
C PHE A 249 8.54 -1.95 -4.90
N TYR A 250 9.54 -2.50 -5.57
CA TYR A 250 9.39 -3.59 -6.53
C TYR A 250 10.51 -4.57 -6.21
N ALA A 251 10.15 -5.78 -5.77
CA ALA A 251 11.08 -6.71 -5.12
C ALA A 251 12.27 -7.13 -6.01
N GLY A 252 12.13 -7.03 -7.33
CA GLY A 252 13.23 -7.27 -8.27
C GLY A 252 14.20 -6.09 -8.45
N SER A 253 13.88 -4.93 -7.89
CA SER A 253 14.63 -3.68 -8.09
C SER A 253 15.08 -3.01 -6.79
N HIS A 254 14.39 -3.26 -5.68
CA HIS A 254 14.60 -2.54 -4.43
C HIS A 254 14.78 -3.52 -3.27
N GLY A 255 15.67 -3.19 -2.34
CA GLY A 255 16.03 -4.03 -1.19
C GLY A 255 16.35 -3.23 0.06
N GLU A 256 17.43 -3.61 0.75
CA GLU A 256 17.78 -3.10 2.10
C GLU A 256 17.92 -1.58 2.18
N GLU A 257 18.49 -0.93 1.16
CA GLU A 257 18.65 0.53 1.14
C GLU A 257 17.32 1.27 1.32
N LEU A 258 16.27 0.85 0.61
CA LEU A 258 14.95 1.45 0.75
C LEU A 258 14.30 1.11 2.10
N ARG A 259 14.55 -0.08 2.67
CA ARG A 259 14.12 -0.40 4.04
C ARG A 259 14.78 0.53 5.06
N ASN A 260 16.06 0.86 4.88
CA ASN A 260 16.76 1.81 5.74
C ASN A 260 16.18 3.23 5.64
N ASN A 261 15.76 3.68 4.45
CA ASN A 261 15.05 4.95 4.30
C ASN A 261 13.71 4.94 5.07
N ILE A 262 12.97 3.83 5.04
CA ILE A 262 11.74 3.69 5.82
C ILE A 262 12.03 3.77 7.31
N LEU A 263 13.06 3.07 7.80
CA LEU A 263 13.46 3.11 9.21
C LEU A 263 13.82 4.53 9.66
N ALA A 264 14.63 5.24 8.88
CA ALA A 264 14.99 6.63 9.16
C ALA A 264 13.74 7.55 9.20
N ALA A 265 12.75 7.30 8.34
CA ALA A 265 11.49 8.04 8.38
C ALA A 265 10.69 7.79 9.66
N LEU A 266 10.59 6.52 10.09
CA LEU A 266 9.91 6.15 11.33
C LEU A 266 10.60 6.77 12.56
N GLU A 267 11.93 6.76 12.59
CA GLU A 267 12.75 7.43 13.63
C GLU A 267 12.57 8.95 13.61
N GLY A 268 12.41 9.54 12.43
CA GLY A 268 12.04 10.94 12.23
C GLY A 268 10.57 11.25 12.53
N LYS A 269 9.84 10.32 13.15
CA LYS A 269 8.45 10.47 13.63
C LYS A 269 7.42 10.76 12.54
N VAL A 270 7.64 10.29 11.32
CA VAL A 270 6.59 10.27 10.30
C VAL A 270 6.02 8.87 10.12
N ALA A 271 4.71 8.78 9.91
CA ALA A 271 4.05 7.50 9.64
C ALA A 271 4.22 7.12 8.17
N VAL A 272 4.42 5.84 7.88
CA VAL A 272 4.64 5.32 6.53
C VAL A 272 3.52 4.36 6.12
N PHE A 273 3.10 4.42 4.85
CA PHE A 273 2.15 3.50 4.23
C PHE A 273 2.73 3.03 2.88
N CYS A 274 2.83 1.73 2.63
CA CYS A 274 3.27 1.22 1.33
C CYS A 274 2.11 1.16 0.33
N THR A 275 1.73 2.31 -0.25
CA THR A 275 0.53 2.41 -1.11
C THR A 275 0.67 1.66 -2.44
N GLU A 276 1.89 1.35 -2.86
CA GLU A 276 2.14 0.53 -4.03
C GLU A 276 3.36 -0.38 -3.83
N TRP A 277 3.23 -1.65 -4.19
CA TRP A 277 4.40 -2.51 -4.36
C TRP A 277 4.18 -3.66 -5.33
N GLY A 278 5.25 -4.13 -5.98
CA GLY A 278 5.21 -5.26 -6.92
C GLY A 278 6.15 -6.41 -6.57
N THR A 279 5.77 -7.63 -6.96
CA THR A 279 6.61 -8.84 -6.86
C THR A 279 7.73 -8.88 -7.90
N THR A 280 7.77 -7.91 -8.81
CA THR A 280 8.61 -7.89 -10.02
C THR A 280 9.71 -6.84 -9.93
N THR A 281 10.44 -6.61 -11.02
CA THR A 281 11.19 -5.36 -11.25
C THR A 281 10.26 -4.16 -11.44
N SER A 282 10.79 -2.94 -11.27
CA SER A 282 10.04 -1.66 -11.33
C SER A 282 9.40 -1.33 -12.67
N ASP A 283 9.72 -2.09 -13.73
CA ASP A 283 9.02 -2.02 -15.02
C ASP A 283 7.75 -2.90 -15.06
N GLY A 284 7.24 -3.36 -13.93
CA GLY A 284 6.13 -4.32 -13.84
C GLY A 284 6.51 -5.75 -14.26
N GLY A 285 7.81 -6.06 -14.29
CA GLY A 285 8.32 -7.32 -14.83
C GLY A 285 8.05 -7.44 -16.32
N GLN A 286 8.03 -6.32 -17.05
CA GLN A 286 7.78 -6.31 -18.49
C GLN A 286 8.93 -6.93 -19.27
N ARG A 287 10.19 -6.76 -18.84
CA ARG A 287 11.37 -7.27 -19.54
C ARG A 287 11.72 -8.72 -19.17
N ASP A 288 11.84 -9.03 -17.88
CA ASP A 288 12.31 -10.34 -17.43
C ASP A 288 11.19 -11.39 -17.25
N LYS A 289 9.94 -10.92 -17.11
CA LYS A 289 8.73 -11.73 -16.85
C LYS A 289 8.81 -12.57 -15.57
N LYS A 290 9.57 -12.13 -14.56
CA LYS A 290 9.80 -12.89 -13.31
C LYS A 290 9.12 -12.28 -12.09
N ILE A 291 8.81 -13.14 -11.12
CA ILE A 291 8.54 -12.73 -9.74
C ILE A 291 9.78 -13.00 -8.86
N TYR A 292 9.95 -12.18 -7.83
CA TYR A 292 11.05 -12.20 -6.87
C TYR A 292 10.50 -12.56 -5.49
N ALA A 293 9.98 -13.78 -5.34
CA ALA A 293 9.26 -14.23 -4.16
C ALA A 293 10.07 -14.13 -2.86
N SER A 294 11.35 -14.53 -2.87
CA SER A 294 12.19 -14.49 -1.65
C SER A 294 12.43 -13.06 -1.15
N GLU A 295 12.72 -12.12 -2.05
CA GLU A 295 12.85 -10.71 -1.65
C GLU A 295 11.49 -10.12 -1.24
N THR A 296 10.40 -10.58 -1.88
CA THR A 296 9.05 -10.19 -1.48
C THR A 296 8.72 -10.64 -0.06
N ASP A 297 9.12 -11.86 0.35
CA ASP A 297 8.94 -12.32 1.73
C ASP A 297 9.68 -11.41 2.71
N VAL A 298 10.93 -11.05 2.42
CA VAL A 298 11.73 -10.11 3.25
C VAL A 298 11.01 -8.77 3.40
N TRP A 299 10.48 -8.22 2.30
CA TRP A 299 9.71 -6.98 2.33
C TRP A 299 8.44 -7.09 3.16
N LEU A 300 7.62 -8.12 2.94
CA LEU A 300 6.34 -8.26 3.64
C LEU A 300 6.51 -8.54 5.12
N ASP A 301 7.56 -9.26 5.51
CA ASP A 301 7.89 -9.50 6.91
C ASP A 301 8.38 -8.19 7.58
N PHE A 302 9.20 -7.39 6.89
CA PHE A 302 9.61 -6.05 7.35
C PHE A 302 8.40 -5.12 7.54
N LEU A 303 7.48 -5.06 6.57
CA LEU A 303 6.29 -4.23 6.68
C LEU A 303 5.40 -4.69 7.86
N ASP A 304 5.29 -6.00 8.09
CA ASP A 304 4.51 -6.54 9.22
C ASP A 304 5.14 -6.19 10.58
N GLU A 305 6.46 -6.35 10.70
CA GLU A 305 7.24 -6.00 11.88
C GLU A 305 7.02 -4.54 12.28
N HIS A 306 7.03 -3.63 11.30
CA HIS A 306 6.83 -2.20 11.51
C HIS A 306 5.36 -1.74 11.39
N LYS A 307 4.40 -2.68 11.31
CA LYS A 307 2.95 -2.40 11.19
C LYS A 307 2.60 -1.47 10.01
N ILE A 308 3.40 -1.48 8.95
CA ILE A 308 3.19 -0.67 7.75
C ILE A 308 2.13 -1.33 6.89
N SER A 309 1.07 -0.57 6.62
CA SER A 309 -0.01 -1.01 5.73
C SER A 309 0.47 -1.06 4.28
N TRP A 310 -0.15 -1.90 3.44
CA TRP A 310 0.28 -2.04 2.06
C TRP A 310 -0.82 -2.38 1.04
N CYS A 311 -0.60 -1.99 -0.22
CA CYS A 311 -1.42 -2.36 -1.37
C CYS A 311 -0.55 -2.88 -2.52
N ASN A 312 -0.81 -4.10 -3.00
CA ASN A 312 -0.05 -4.70 -4.10
C ASN A 312 -0.50 -4.19 -5.48
N TRP A 313 0.47 -3.94 -6.37
CA TRP A 313 0.29 -3.65 -7.79
C TRP A 313 0.39 -4.94 -8.63
N SER A 314 -0.62 -5.31 -9.43
CA SER A 314 -1.97 -4.71 -9.49
C SER A 314 -3.06 -5.73 -9.79
N MET A 315 -4.28 -5.40 -9.39
CA MET A 315 -5.47 -6.16 -9.74
C MET A 315 -5.89 -5.90 -11.19
N ALA A 316 -5.19 -6.55 -12.11
CA ALA A 316 -5.38 -6.42 -13.55
C ALA A 316 -5.08 -7.73 -14.29
N ALA A 317 -5.48 -7.76 -15.57
CA ALA A 317 -5.19 -8.82 -16.54
C ALA A 317 -4.28 -8.30 -17.67
N LYS A 318 -3.34 -7.40 -17.35
CA LYS A 318 -2.39 -6.84 -18.33
C LYS A 318 -1.28 -7.84 -18.62
N ARG A 319 -0.68 -7.79 -19.82
CA ARG A 319 0.44 -8.67 -20.24
C ARG A 319 1.78 -8.27 -19.59
N GLU A 320 1.83 -8.32 -18.26
CA GLU A 320 3.01 -8.06 -17.44
C GLU A 320 3.01 -8.99 -16.23
N ALA A 321 4.18 -9.21 -15.61
CA ALA A 321 4.31 -10.21 -14.55
C ALA A 321 3.69 -9.75 -13.22
N SER A 322 3.57 -8.43 -13.00
CA SER A 322 2.94 -7.84 -11.81
C SER A 322 1.42 -8.02 -11.77
N SER A 323 0.75 -8.17 -12.92
CA SER A 323 -0.71 -8.37 -13.01
C SER A 323 -1.15 -9.56 -12.18
N ALA A 324 -2.14 -9.39 -11.31
CA ALA A 324 -2.68 -10.45 -10.45
C ALA A 324 -3.46 -11.53 -11.23
N LEU A 325 -4.01 -11.20 -12.40
CA LEU A 325 -4.82 -12.11 -13.20
C LEU A 325 -4.16 -12.40 -14.53
N LYS A 326 -4.43 -13.59 -15.10
CA LYS A 326 -3.95 -13.93 -16.45
C LYS A 326 -4.64 -13.04 -17.49
N VAL A 327 -3.98 -12.83 -18.63
CA VAL A 327 -4.44 -11.90 -19.67
C VAL A 327 -5.81 -12.23 -20.26
N THR A 328 -6.25 -13.49 -20.13
CA THR A 328 -7.55 -13.99 -20.60
C THR A 328 -8.64 -13.92 -19.53
N THR A 329 -8.30 -13.56 -18.29
CA THR A 329 -9.20 -13.64 -17.14
C THR A 329 -10.10 -12.42 -17.08
N SER A 330 -11.41 -12.66 -16.92
CA SER A 330 -12.41 -11.63 -16.64
C SER A 330 -12.14 -10.95 -15.29
N LEU A 331 -12.33 -9.63 -15.22
CA LEU A 331 -12.27 -8.89 -13.96
C LEU A 331 -13.58 -9.01 -13.14
N ASN A 332 -14.59 -9.69 -13.69
CA ASN A 332 -15.85 -9.99 -13.01
C ASN A 332 -15.93 -11.51 -12.78
N PRO A 333 -15.58 -12.00 -11.58
CA PRO A 333 -15.63 -13.42 -11.26
C PRO A 333 -17.06 -13.84 -10.88
N GLU A 334 -17.85 -14.36 -11.81
CA GLU A 334 -19.28 -14.67 -11.57
C GLU A 334 -19.54 -15.61 -10.38
N LYS A 335 -18.57 -16.46 -10.01
CA LYS A 335 -18.64 -17.35 -8.85
C LYS A 335 -18.34 -16.66 -7.51
N GLY A 336 -18.01 -15.36 -7.53
CA GLY A 336 -17.57 -14.60 -6.36
C GLY A 336 -16.11 -14.85 -5.96
N TYR A 337 -15.33 -15.55 -6.79
CA TYR A 337 -13.89 -15.78 -6.66
C TYR A 337 -13.29 -16.12 -8.04
N TRP A 338 -11.99 -15.87 -8.21
CA TRP A 338 -11.21 -16.38 -9.35
C TRP A 338 -10.63 -17.74 -9.00
N GLU A 339 -10.72 -18.69 -9.93
CA GLU A 339 -10.08 -19.99 -9.81
C GLU A 339 -8.56 -19.85 -9.93
N GLU A 340 -7.82 -20.80 -9.35
CA GLU A 340 -6.35 -20.77 -9.37
C GLU A 340 -5.77 -20.68 -10.79
N GLY A 341 -6.42 -21.36 -11.75
CA GLY A 341 -6.08 -21.31 -13.17
C GLY A 341 -6.33 -19.95 -13.85
N GLU A 342 -7.04 -19.03 -13.22
CA GLU A 342 -7.34 -17.68 -13.72
C GLU A 342 -6.40 -16.61 -13.15
N ILE A 343 -5.71 -16.93 -12.06
CA ILE A 343 -4.80 -16.04 -11.33
C ILE A 343 -3.37 -16.23 -11.89
N SER A 344 -2.61 -15.15 -12.03
CA SER A 344 -1.21 -15.21 -12.46
C SER A 344 -0.30 -15.76 -11.34
N GLU A 345 0.98 -16.01 -11.65
CA GLU A 345 1.97 -16.39 -10.64
C GLU A 345 2.10 -15.35 -9.52
N SER A 346 2.20 -14.06 -9.88
CA SER A 346 2.22 -12.95 -8.92
C SER A 346 0.94 -12.90 -8.07
N GLY A 347 -0.24 -13.02 -8.71
CA GLY A 347 -1.52 -12.97 -8.01
C GLY A 347 -1.72 -14.14 -7.06
N GLN A 348 -1.27 -15.35 -7.42
CA GLN A 348 -1.34 -16.52 -6.55
C GLN A 348 -0.47 -16.31 -5.30
N TYR A 349 0.74 -15.80 -5.48
CA TYR A 349 1.64 -15.46 -4.36
C TYR A 349 0.99 -14.40 -3.44
N VAL A 350 0.52 -13.28 -4.00
CA VAL A 350 -0.07 -12.17 -3.23
C VAL A 350 -1.34 -12.62 -2.50
N ARG A 351 -2.23 -13.38 -3.15
CA ARG A 351 -3.42 -13.95 -2.53
C ARG A 351 -3.07 -14.88 -1.36
N ALA A 352 -2.04 -15.71 -1.50
CA ALA A 352 -1.58 -16.58 -0.42
C ALA A 352 -1.06 -15.77 0.77
N ARG A 353 -0.26 -14.71 0.51
CA ARG A 353 0.21 -13.80 1.56
C ARG A 353 -0.96 -13.12 2.25
N LEU A 354 -1.89 -12.50 1.52
CA LEU A 354 -3.07 -11.82 2.09
C LEU A 354 -3.89 -12.75 3.00
N ARG A 355 -4.15 -13.99 2.56
CA ARG A 355 -4.88 -15.00 3.34
C ARG A 355 -4.16 -15.44 4.61
N SER A 356 -2.83 -15.33 4.64
CA SER A 356 -2.02 -15.75 5.79
C SER A 356 -2.10 -14.76 6.97
N TYR A 357 -2.64 -13.56 6.75
CA TYR A 357 -2.83 -12.51 7.75
C TYR A 357 -4.28 -12.48 8.27
N SER A 358 -4.89 -13.62 8.60
CA SER A 358 -6.32 -13.64 8.96
C SER A 358 -6.62 -13.10 10.37
N ASP A 359 -7.81 -12.51 10.51
CA ASP A 359 -8.51 -12.42 11.79
C ASP A 359 -8.66 -13.84 12.34
N ILE A 360 -8.11 -14.15 13.51
CA ILE A 360 -8.48 -15.41 14.18
C ILE A 360 -9.97 -15.33 14.53
N LYS A 361 -10.67 -16.39 14.13
CA LYS A 361 -12.12 -16.64 14.26
C LYS A 361 -12.67 -16.38 15.66
#